data_AF-A0A8B7IC93-F1
#
_entry.id   AF-A0A8B7IC93-F1
#
_cell.length_a   1.000
_cell.length_b   1.000
_cell.length_c   1.000
_cell.angle_alpha   90.00
_cell.angle_beta   90.00
_cell.angle_gamma   90.00
#
_symmetry.space_group_name_H-M   'P 1'
#
loop_
_entity.id
_entity.type
_entity.pdbx_description
1 polymer ?
#
loop_
_entity_poly.entity_id
_entity_poly.type
_entity_poly.pdbx_seq_one_letter_code
_entity_poly.pdbx_strand_id
1 'polypeptide(L)'
;ESERYAYEWQRCLESALQVIKKANDTLNGISSSSVCTEVIQSAQGMEYLLGVVEVYRVTKRVELGIKATAVCSEKLQQLLKDIDKVWNNLISFMSLAALTPDENSLDFSSCMLRPGIKNAQDLACGVCLLNVDSRSKKEEKPVEELPRKAFNSETDNFKLAYGGHQYHASCANFWINCVEPKPPGLILPDLL
;
A
#
# COMPACT_ATOMS: atom_id res chain seq x y z
N GLU A 1 -22.81 3.72 6.12
CA GLU A 1 -21.57 3.79 5.31
C GLU A 1 -20.30 3.59 6.12
N SER A 2 -20.09 4.32 7.22
CA SER A 2 -18.92 4.15 8.10
C SER A 2 -18.65 2.69 8.51
N GLU A 3 -19.70 1.92 8.84
CA GLU A 3 -19.58 0.49 9.14
C GLU A 3 -19.08 -0.35 7.96
N ARG A 4 -19.53 -0.04 6.73
CA ARG A 4 -19.07 -0.70 5.50
C ARG A 4 -17.60 -0.40 5.25
N TYR A 5 -17.19 0.87 5.40
CA TYR A 5 -15.77 1.24 5.27
C TYR A 5 -14.91 0.49 6.29
N ALA A 6 -15.34 0.48 7.56
CA ALA A 6 -14.62 -0.20 8.61
C ALA A 6 -14.48 -1.70 8.34
N TYR A 7 -15.56 -2.34 7.88
CA TYR A 7 -15.56 -3.75 7.51
C TYR A 7 -14.60 -4.06 6.37
N GLU A 8 -14.69 -3.34 5.25
CA GLU A 8 -13.84 -3.61 4.07
C GLU A 8 -12.37 -3.28 4.32
N TRP A 9 -12.08 -2.20 5.05
CA TRP A 9 -10.71 -1.86 5.42
C TRP A 9 -10.12 -2.82 6.45
N GLN A 10 -10.92 -3.36 7.36
CA GLN A 10 -10.45 -4.40 8.28
C GLN A 10 -9.97 -5.61 7.48
N ARG A 11 -10.76 -6.09 6.53
CA ARG A 11 -10.41 -7.23 5.68
C ARG A 11 -9.15 -6.97 4.85
N CYS A 12 -9.05 -5.77 4.27
CA CYS A 12 -7.87 -5.34 3.53
C CYS A 12 -6.60 -5.38 4.41
N LEU A 13 -6.67 -4.80 5.61
CA LEU A 13 -5.53 -4.71 6.52
C LEU A 13 -5.18 -6.06 7.15
N GLU A 14 -6.15 -6.91 7.47
CA GLU A 14 -5.91 -8.27 7.97
C GLU A 14 -5.15 -9.11 6.93
N SER A 15 -5.59 -9.06 5.67
CA SER A 15 -4.89 -9.74 4.58
C SER A 15 -3.48 -9.17 4.34
N ALA A 16 -3.34 -7.84 4.37
CA ALA A 16 -2.04 -7.20 4.17
C ALA A 16 -1.06 -7.56 5.28
N LEU A 17 -1.53 -7.58 6.54
CA LEU A 17 -0.75 -8.03 7.69
C LEU A 17 -0.29 -9.48 7.50
N GLN A 18 -1.14 -10.39 7.00
CA GLN A 18 -0.74 -11.77 6.72
C GLN A 18 0.38 -11.86 5.67
N VAL A 19 0.29 -11.12 4.58
CA VAL A 19 1.32 -11.11 3.53
C VAL A 19 2.64 -10.57 4.06
N ILE A 20 2.62 -9.41 4.73
CA ILE A 20 3.81 -8.75 5.27
C ILE A 20 4.43 -9.62 6.38
N LYS A 21 3.61 -10.19 7.26
CA LYS A 21 4.08 -11.10 8.32
C LYS A 21 4.68 -12.38 7.75
N LYS A 22 4.08 -12.97 6.71
CA LYS A 22 4.66 -14.15 6.05
C LYS A 22 6.05 -13.86 5.48
N ALA A 23 6.24 -12.70 4.86
CA ALA A 23 7.57 -12.28 4.37
C ALA A 23 8.56 -12.13 5.53
N ASN A 24 8.16 -11.42 6.59
CA ASN A 24 8.97 -11.22 7.79
C ASN A 24 9.38 -12.56 8.43
N ASP A 25 8.43 -13.46 8.64
CA ASP A 25 8.66 -14.74 9.32
C ASP A 25 9.54 -15.66 8.45
N THR A 26 9.38 -15.60 7.13
CA THR A 26 10.24 -16.33 6.18
C THR A 26 11.69 -15.88 6.28
N LEU A 27 11.96 -14.57 6.27
CA LEU A 27 13.33 -14.04 6.36
C LEU A 27 13.96 -14.26 7.74
N ASN A 28 13.21 -14.06 8.81
CA ASN A 28 13.67 -14.34 10.17
C ASN A 28 13.92 -15.84 10.41
N GLY A 29 13.26 -16.72 9.66
CA GLY A 29 13.46 -18.17 9.72
C GLY A 29 14.78 -18.63 9.10
N ILE A 30 15.47 -17.79 8.33
CA ILE A 30 16.76 -18.15 7.72
C ILE A 30 17.86 -18.04 8.77
N SER A 31 18.38 -19.18 9.24
CA SER A 31 19.37 -19.22 10.32
C SER A 31 20.74 -18.64 9.95
N SER A 32 21.09 -18.64 8.66
CA SER A 32 22.37 -18.11 8.16
C SER A 32 22.19 -16.73 7.53
N SER A 33 22.88 -15.72 8.04
CA SER A 33 22.83 -14.35 7.51
C SER A 33 23.37 -14.23 6.08
N SER A 34 24.37 -15.05 5.70
CA SER A 34 24.90 -15.07 4.33
C SER A 34 23.87 -15.62 3.35
N VAL A 35 23.19 -16.71 3.71
CA VAL A 35 22.11 -17.29 2.91
C VAL A 35 20.93 -16.33 2.80
N CYS A 36 20.57 -15.65 3.90
CA CYS A 36 19.51 -14.65 3.86
C CYS A 36 19.84 -13.52 2.88
N THR A 37 21.07 -13.00 2.95
CA THR A 37 21.57 -11.97 2.03
C THR A 37 21.54 -12.43 0.57
N GLU A 38 21.98 -13.66 0.28
CA GLU A 38 21.94 -14.23 -1.07
C GLU A 38 20.49 -14.34 -1.60
N VAL A 39 19.57 -14.81 -0.75
CA VAL A 39 18.15 -14.94 -1.10
C VAL A 39 17.54 -13.58 -1.44
N ILE A 40 17.71 -12.57 -0.59
CA ILE A 40 17.11 -11.24 -0.82
C ILE A 40 17.75 -10.47 -1.97
N GLN A 41 19.00 -10.79 -2.32
CA GLN A 41 19.71 -10.19 -3.47
C GLN A 41 19.49 -10.96 -4.79
N SER A 42 18.87 -12.15 -4.74
CA SER A 42 18.44 -12.86 -5.95
C SER A 42 17.34 -12.09 -6.68
N ALA A 43 17.21 -12.28 -7.99
CA ALA A 43 16.19 -11.61 -8.79
C ALA A 43 14.77 -11.88 -8.26
N GLN A 44 14.48 -13.15 -7.92
CA GLN A 44 13.19 -13.57 -7.40
C GLN A 44 12.94 -13.04 -5.98
N GLY A 45 13.96 -13.03 -5.12
CA GLY A 45 13.85 -12.45 -3.78
C GLY A 45 13.58 -10.96 -3.80
N MET A 46 14.28 -10.23 -4.68
CA MET A 46 14.04 -8.81 -4.91
C MET A 46 12.62 -8.56 -5.43
N GLU A 47 12.18 -9.28 -6.45
CA GLU A 47 10.82 -9.14 -7.02
C GLU A 47 9.74 -9.43 -5.97
N TYR A 48 9.92 -10.48 -5.17
CA TYR A 48 9.04 -10.81 -4.05
C TYR A 48 8.96 -9.66 -3.03
N LEU A 49 10.11 -9.12 -2.61
CA LEU A 49 10.15 -8.02 -1.64
C LEU A 49 9.57 -6.72 -2.20
N LEU A 50 9.72 -6.46 -3.50
CA LEU A 50 9.01 -5.36 -4.17
C LEU A 50 7.49 -5.57 -4.09
N GLY A 51 7.00 -6.78 -4.31
CA GLY A 51 5.59 -7.12 -4.10
C GLY A 51 5.11 -6.82 -2.67
N VAL A 52 5.91 -7.18 -1.67
CA VAL A 52 5.61 -6.89 -0.24
C VAL A 52 5.57 -5.39 0.04
N VAL A 53 6.48 -4.61 -0.55
CA VAL A 53 6.47 -3.14 -0.46
C VAL A 53 5.18 -2.57 -1.06
N GLU A 54 4.71 -3.07 -2.21
CA GLU A 54 3.45 -2.57 -2.80
C GLU A 54 2.23 -2.88 -1.92
N VAL A 55 2.21 -4.04 -1.26
CA VAL A 55 1.18 -4.36 -0.27
C VAL A 55 1.20 -3.35 0.88
N TYR A 56 2.37 -2.99 1.39
CA TYR A 56 2.48 -1.94 2.41
C TYR A 56 2.07 -0.55 1.89
N ARG A 57 2.35 -0.22 0.62
CA ARG A 57 1.82 1.01 0.00
C ARG A 57 0.29 1.02 -0.04
N VAL A 58 -0.36 -0.12 -0.29
CA VAL A 58 -1.82 -0.25 -0.19
C VAL A 58 -2.29 0.05 1.23
N THR A 59 -1.61 -0.46 2.27
CA THR A 59 -2.01 -0.17 3.67
C THR A 59 -1.88 1.32 3.99
N LYS A 60 -0.85 2.01 3.50
CA LYS A 60 -0.70 3.47 3.67
C LYS A 60 -1.77 4.28 2.96
N ARG A 61 -2.19 3.86 1.76
CA ARG A 61 -3.35 4.47 1.09
C ARG A 61 -4.65 4.25 1.88
N VAL A 62 -4.88 3.04 2.38
CA VAL A 62 -6.06 2.71 3.21
C VAL A 62 -6.04 3.49 4.54
N GLU A 63 -4.89 3.60 5.20
CA GLU A 63 -4.71 4.42 6.41
C GLU A 63 -5.14 5.87 6.18
N LEU A 64 -4.74 6.44 5.05
CA LEU A 64 -5.13 7.80 4.68
C LEU A 64 -6.61 7.92 4.35
N GLY A 65 -7.19 6.90 3.69
CA GLY A 65 -8.64 6.79 3.48
C GLY A 65 -9.42 6.79 4.79
N ILE A 66 -9.00 5.97 5.77
CA ILE A 66 -9.57 5.91 7.12
C ILE A 66 -9.57 7.28 7.78
N LYS A 67 -8.43 7.99 7.71
CA LYS A 67 -8.27 9.34 8.26
C LYS A 67 -9.19 10.35 7.55
N ALA A 68 -9.23 10.31 6.22
CA ALA A 68 -10.00 11.25 5.39
C ALA A 68 -11.52 11.10 5.59
N THR A 69 -12.02 9.89 5.85
CA THR A 69 -13.45 9.64 6.12
C THR A 69 -13.78 9.65 7.61
N ALA A 70 -12.83 9.99 8.48
CA ALA A 70 -12.99 10.03 9.94
C ALA A 70 -13.58 8.73 10.55
N VAL A 71 -13.23 7.57 9.99
CA VAL A 71 -13.71 6.27 10.52
C VAL A 71 -12.93 5.93 11.79
N CYS A 72 -13.63 5.87 12.92
CA CYS A 72 -13.05 5.51 14.20
C CYS A 72 -13.31 4.02 14.50
N SER A 73 -12.27 3.20 14.47
CA SER A 73 -12.33 1.78 14.82
C SER A 73 -11.04 1.35 15.49
N GLU A 74 -11.12 0.91 16.74
CA GLU A 74 -9.97 0.41 17.51
C GLU A 74 -9.28 -0.76 16.81
N LYS A 75 -10.07 -1.63 16.16
CA LYS A 75 -9.57 -2.78 15.41
C LYS A 75 -8.71 -2.33 14.22
N LEU A 76 -9.14 -1.31 13.47
CA LEU A 76 -8.33 -0.76 12.36
C LEU A 76 -7.05 -0.13 12.89
N GLN A 77 -7.12 0.64 13.97
CA GLN A 77 -5.95 1.27 14.58
C GLN A 77 -4.95 0.23 15.08
N GLN A 78 -5.42 -0.88 15.65
CA GLN A 78 -4.55 -1.98 16.07
C GLN A 78 -3.90 -2.68 14.88
N LEU A 79 -4.65 -2.97 13.82
CA LEU A 79 -4.10 -3.59 12.60
C LEU A 79 -3.02 -2.73 11.95
N LEU A 80 -3.23 -1.41 11.85
CA LEU A 80 -2.23 -0.48 11.34
C LEU A 80 -0.94 -0.51 12.17
N LYS A 81 -1.06 -0.49 13.51
CA LYS A 81 0.10 -0.61 14.41
C LYS A 81 0.83 -1.93 14.24
N ASP A 82 0.11 -3.03 14.11
CA ASP A 82 0.71 -4.36 13.91
C ASP A 82 1.43 -4.45 12.56
N ILE A 83 0.84 -3.90 11.50
CA ILE A 83 1.47 -3.80 10.17
C ILE A 83 2.77 -2.99 10.25
N ASP A 84 2.73 -1.79 10.84
CA ASP A 84 3.90 -0.92 10.97
C ASP A 84 5.01 -1.59 11.79
N LYS A 85 4.66 -2.32 12.84
CA LYS A 85 5.63 -3.08 13.65
C LYS A 85 6.36 -4.14 12.83
N VAL A 86 5.62 -4.94 12.06
CA VAL A 86 6.22 -5.99 11.21
C VAL A 86 7.02 -5.37 10.07
N TRP A 87 6.50 -4.29 9.47
CA TRP A 87 7.17 -3.54 8.41
C TRP A 87 8.53 -2.98 8.85
N ASN A 88 8.60 -2.38 10.04
CA ASN A 88 9.86 -1.85 10.57
C ASN A 88 10.93 -2.93 10.76
N ASN A 89 10.53 -4.17 11.06
CA ASN A 89 11.48 -5.29 11.08
C ASN A 89 11.96 -5.60 9.65
N LEU A 90 11.05 -5.67 8.68
CA LEU A 90 11.38 -5.91 7.27
C LEU A 90 12.30 -4.87 6.65
N ILE A 91 12.19 -3.59 7.03
CA ILE A 91 13.10 -2.52 6.57
C ILE A 91 14.56 -2.91 6.80
N SER A 92 14.88 -3.56 7.93
CA SER A 92 16.24 -3.98 8.24
C SER A 92 16.81 -4.94 7.20
N PHE A 93 16.01 -5.90 6.73
CA PHE A 93 16.38 -6.80 5.64
C PHE A 93 16.46 -6.07 4.30
N MET A 94 15.49 -5.21 3.99
CA MET A 94 15.44 -4.48 2.72
C MET A 94 16.65 -3.56 2.51
N SER A 95 17.22 -3.03 3.60
CA SER A 95 18.43 -2.21 3.55
C SER A 95 19.65 -2.97 3.00
N LEU A 96 19.70 -4.30 3.20
CA LEU A 96 20.77 -5.17 2.69
C LEU A 96 20.65 -5.44 1.18
N ALA A 97 19.49 -5.14 0.58
CA ALA A 97 19.20 -5.35 -0.84
C ALA A 97 18.96 -4.03 -1.60
N ALA A 98 19.17 -2.86 -0.97
CA ALA A 98 18.83 -1.55 -1.52
C ALA A 98 17.36 -1.44 -1.99
N LEU A 99 16.45 -2.09 -1.25
CA LEU A 99 15.01 -2.13 -1.53
C LEU A 99 14.17 -1.28 -0.57
N THR A 100 14.81 -0.60 0.39
CA THR A 100 14.10 0.28 1.32
C THR A 100 13.38 1.38 0.53
N PRO A 101 12.04 1.49 0.63
CA PRO A 101 11.32 2.54 -0.07
C PRO A 101 11.64 3.91 0.52
N ASP A 102 11.62 4.94 -0.32
CA ASP A 102 11.75 6.32 0.12
C ASP A 102 10.52 6.77 0.92
N GLU A 103 10.69 7.62 1.93
CA GLU A 103 9.56 8.11 2.73
C GLU A 103 8.51 8.85 1.89
N ASN A 104 8.94 9.61 0.87
CA ASN A 104 8.01 10.30 -0.03
C ASN A 104 7.20 9.31 -0.88
N SER A 105 7.76 8.14 -1.21
CA SER A 105 7.07 7.08 -1.94
C SER A 105 5.96 6.39 -1.13
N LEU A 106 5.94 6.63 0.18
CA LEU A 106 4.91 6.19 1.14
C LEU A 106 3.95 7.32 1.54
N ASP A 107 4.25 8.58 1.19
CA ASP A 107 3.41 9.73 1.48
C ASP A 107 2.40 9.97 0.35
N PHE A 108 1.14 9.60 0.61
CA PHE A 108 0.01 9.78 -0.31
C PHE A 108 -0.87 10.99 0.04
N SER A 109 -0.40 11.93 0.87
CA SER A 109 -1.20 13.10 1.32
C SER A 109 -1.76 13.95 0.18
N SER A 110 -1.05 14.03 -0.95
CA SER A 110 -1.47 14.66 -2.22
C SER A 110 -2.64 13.94 -2.92
N CYS A 111 -2.93 12.69 -2.55
CA CYS A 111 -3.97 11.87 -3.17
C CYS A 111 -5.33 12.01 -2.51
N MET A 112 -5.45 12.76 -1.41
CA MET A 112 -6.75 12.96 -0.75
C MET A 112 -7.71 13.76 -1.63
N LEU A 113 -8.92 13.25 -1.79
CA LEU A 113 -10.01 13.97 -2.43
C LEU A 113 -10.65 14.91 -1.41
N ARG A 114 -10.46 16.22 -1.59
CA ARG A 114 -10.97 17.27 -0.70
C ARG A 114 -12.32 17.82 -1.19
N PRO A 115 -13.13 18.43 -0.29
CA PRO A 115 -14.34 19.13 -0.69
C PRO A 115 -14.06 20.16 -1.80
N GLY A 116 -14.95 20.24 -2.78
CA GLY A 116 -14.85 21.16 -3.91
C GLY A 116 -14.15 20.62 -5.18
N ILE A 117 -13.62 19.38 -5.15
CA ILE A 117 -13.14 18.72 -6.38
C ILE A 117 -14.34 18.27 -7.22
N LYS A 118 -14.42 18.76 -8.47
CA LYS A 118 -15.44 18.31 -9.43
C LYS A 118 -15.24 16.82 -9.73
N ASN A 119 -16.34 16.06 -9.78
CA ASN A 119 -16.34 14.63 -10.09
C ASN A 119 -15.48 13.79 -9.13
N ALA A 120 -15.36 14.19 -7.86
CA ALA A 120 -14.55 13.47 -6.87
C ALA A 120 -14.94 11.98 -6.74
N GLN A 121 -16.23 11.65 -6.89
CA GLN A 121 -16.69 10.27 -6.90
C GLN A 121 -16.07 9.44 -8.03
N ASP A 122 -15.94 10.00 -9.24
CA ASP A 122 -15.34 9.33 -10.40
C ASP A 122 -13.82 9.18 -10.28
N LEU A 123 -13.19 9.95 -9.39
CA LEU A 123 -11.75 9.90 -9.13
C LEU A 123 -11.40 9.00 -7.94
N ALA A 124 -12.38 8.59 -7.14
CA ALA A 124 -12.14 7.82 -5.93
C ALA A 124 -11.83 6.36 -6.25
N CYS A 125 -10.73 5.87 -5.68
CA CYS A 125 -10.41 4.45 -5.70
C CYS A 125 -11.43 3.66 -4.88
N GLY A 126 -12.05 2.65 -5.48
CA GLY A 126 -13.05 1.80 -4.83
C GLY A 126 -12.52 0.89 -3.72
N VAL A 127 -11.26 1.06 -3.28
CA VAL A 127 -10.65 0.37 -2.12
C VAL A 127 -10.20 1.38 -1.07
N CYS A 128 -9.36 2.37 -1.42
CA CYS A 128 -8.77 3.29 -0.45
C CYS A 128 -9.41 4.70 -0.44
N LEU A 129 -10.36 4.98 -1.34
CA LEU A 129 -11.04 6.27 -1.50
C LEU A 129 -10.13 7.46 -1.85
N LEU A 130 -8.86 7.21 -2.17
CA LEU A 130 -7.95 8.25 -2.67
C LEU A 130 -8.09 8.44 -4.18
N ASN A 131 -7.62 9.59 -4.66
CA ASN A 131 -7.63 9.95 -6.07
C ASN A 131 -6.77 8.97 -6.90
N VAL A 132 -7.39 8.29 -7.88
CA VAL A 132 -6.72 7.35 -8.80
C VAL A 132 -5.76 8.02 -9.77
N ASP A 133 -5.85 9.33 -9.95
CA ASP A 133 -4.98 10.13 -10.83
C ASP A 133 -3.84 10.86 -10.08
N SER A 134 -3.89 10.88 -8.75
CA SER A 134 -2.81 11.43 -7.91
C SER A 134 -1.77 10.37 -7.53
N ARG A 135 -0.57 10.81 -7.14
CA ARG A 135 0.57 9.95 -6.79
C ARG A 135 1.16 10.29 -5.44
N SER A 136 1.95 9.36 -4.90
CA SER A 136 2.84 9.63 -3.77
C SER A 136 3.77 10.81 -4.10
N LYS A 137 4.27 11.50 -3.07
CA LYS A 137 5.23 12.58 -3.29
C LYS A 137 6.46 12.05 -4.04
N LYS A 138 6.97 12.86 -4.98
CA LYS A 138 8.19 12.51 -5.71
C LYS A 138 9.37 12.59 -4.75
N GLU A 139 10.30 11.66 -4.92
CA GLU A 139 11.61 11.73 -4.29
C GLU A 139 12.33 12.99 -4.83
N GLU A 140 12.77 13.87 -3.94
CA GLU A 140 13.65 14.98 -4.28
C GLU A 140 15.08 14.42 -4.42
N LYS A 141 15.48 13.99 -5.62
CA LYS A 141 16.85 13.48 -5.84
C LYS A 141 17.84 14.58 -6.23
N PRO A 142 19.03 14.64 -5.59
CA PRO A 142 20.25 15.14 -6.21
C PRO A 142 20.67 14.21 -7.36
N VAL A 143 21.28 14.78 -8.39
CA VAL A 143 21.47 14.20 -9.75
C VAL A 143 22.34 12.92 -9.82
N GLU A 144 22.98 12.47 -8.73
CA GLU A 144 24.10 11.50 -8.79
C GLU A 144 23.87 10.13 -8.12
N GLU A 145 22.75 9.87 -7.44
CA GLU A 145 22.53 8.55 -6.82
C GLU A 145 21.91 7.53 -7.79
N LEU A 146 22.51 6.33 -7.81
CA LEU A 146 22.00 5.14 -8.50
C LEU A 146 20.48 5.00 -8.30
N PRO A 147 19.69 4.76 -9.37
CA PRO A 147 18.25 4.60 -9.22
C PRO A 147 17.96 3.41 -8.29
N ARG A 148 17.42 3.70 -7.10
CA ARG A 148 16.75 2.69 -6.26
C ARG A 148 15.76 1.96 -7.16
N LYS A 149 15.97 0.65 -7.37
CA LYS A 149 15.08 -0.17 -8.20
C LYS A 149 13.70 -0.34 -7.58
N ALA A 150 13.56 -0.04 -6.28
CA ALA A 150 12.29 -0.05 -5.58
C ALA A 150 11.46 1.19 -5.90
N PHE A 151 10.45 0.98 -6.73
CA PHE A 151 9.33 1.88 -7.04
C PHE A 151 9.72 3.25 -7.60
N ASN A 152 9.47 3.42 -8.90
CA ASN A 152 9.37 4.75 -9.49
C ASN A 152 7.92 5.25 -9.38
N SER A 153 7.74 6.55 -9.20
CA SER A 153 6.42 7.20 -9.32
C SER A 153 5.78 7.02 -10.71
N GLU A 154 6.56 6.55 -11.69
CA GLU A 154 6.14 6.36 -13.09
C GLU A 154 5.28 5.09 -13.29
N THR A 155 5.50 4.01 -12.53
CA THR A 155 4.63 2.81 -12.57
C THR A 155 3.46 2.90 -11.61
N ASP A 156 3.44 3.88 -10.70
CA ASP A 156 2.30 4.18 -9.81
C ASP A 156 1.11 4.84 -10.55
N ASN A 157 1.18 4.90 -11.89
CA ASN A 157 0.22 5.59 -12.76
C ASN A 157 -0.97 4.74 -13.21
N PHE A 158 -0.93 3.44 -13.03
CA PHE A 158 -1.95 2.56 -13.57
C PHE A 158 -3.24 2.64 -12.74
N LYS A 159 -4.34 2.94 -13.43
CA LYS A 159 -5.70 2.82 -12.92
C LYS A 159 -6.51 1.88 -13.78
N LEU A 160 -7.57 1.31 -13.21
CA LEU A 160 -8.49 0.44 -13.92
C LEU A 160 -9.94 0.74 -13.53
N ALA A 161 -10.83 0.55 -14.49
CA ALA A 161 -12.27 0.69 -14.31
C ALA A 161 -12.91 -0.70 -14.27
N TYR A 162 -13.68 -0.99 -13.23
CA TYR A 162 -14.39 -2.26 -13.09
C TYR A 162 -15.68 -2.09 -12.29
N GLY A 163 -16.79 -2.64 -12.80
CA GLY A 163 -18.08 -2.60 -12.11
C GLY A 163 -18.56 -1.18 -11.76
N GLY A 164 -18.30 -0.19 -12.63
CA GLY A 164 -18.69 1.21 -12.42
C GLY A 164 -17.81 2.00 -11.46
N HIS A 165 -16.69 1.45 -10.99
CA HIS A 165 -15.76 2.12 -10.06
C HIS A 165 -14.36 2.22 -10.67
N GLN A 166 -13.58 3.20 -10.20
CA GLN A 166 -12.15 3.31 -10.50
C GLN A 166 -11.30 2.69 -9.39
N TYR A 167 -10.12 2.21 -9.73
CA TYR A 167 -9.16 1.67 -8.77
C TYR A 167 -7.74 2.05 -9.14
N HIS A 168 -6.89 2.31 -8.14
CA HIS A 168 -5.45 2.13 -8.33
C HIS A 168 -5.22 0.67 -8.71
N ALA A 169 -4.43 0.41 -9.75
CA ALA A 169 -4.20 -0.95 -10.23
C ALA A 169 -3.66 -1.86 -9.13
N SER A 170 -2.77 -1.35 -8.27
CA SER A 170 -2.22 -2.11 -7.15
C SER A 170 -3.21 -2.37 -6.03
N CYS A 171 -4.13 -1.44 -5.72
CA CYS A 171 -5.20 -1.68 -4.75
C CYS A 171 -6.12 -2.81 -5.23
N ALA A 172 -6.53 -2.79 -6.51
CA ALA A 172 -7.36 -3.85 -7.09
C ALA A 172 -6.60 -5.18 -7.19
N ASN A 173 -5.32 -5.15 -7.62
CA ASN A 173 -4.49 -6.34 -7.72
C ASN A 173 -4.30 -7.01 -6.35
N PHE A 174 -3.98 -6.23 -5.32
CA PHE A 174 -3.88 -6.76 -3.95
C PHE A 174 -5.20 -7.37 -3.51
N TRP A 175 -6.31 -6.64 -3.70
CA TRP A 175 -7.62 -7.12 -3.26
C TRP A 175 -8.00 -8.46 -3.90
N ILE A 176 -7.88 -8.56 -5.23
CA ILE A 176 -8.29 -9.75 -5.99
C ILE A 176 -7.44 -10.97 -5.60
N ASN A 177 -6.14 -10.78 -5.38
CA ASN A 177 -5.23 -11.88 -5.10
C ASN A 177 -5.18 -12.28 -3.62
N CYS A 178 -5.51 -11.37 -2.69
CA CYS A 178 -5.25 -11.57 -1.26
C CYS A 178 -6.48 -11.41 -0.36
N VAL A 179 -7.56 -10.77 -0.82
CA VAL A 179 -8.75 -10.49 0.00
C VAL A 179 -9.95 -11.27 -0.51
N GLU A 180 -10.39 -10.99 -1.73
CA GLU A 180 -11.53 -11.66 -2.36
C GLU A 180 -11.54 -11.45 -3.88
N PRO A 181 -12.14 -12.35 -4.68
CA PRO A 181 -12.13 -12.26 -6.14
C PRO A 181 -12.78 -11.01 -6.76
N LYS A 182 -13.50 -10.21 -5.96
CA LYS A 182 -14.17 -8.98 -6.40
C LYS A 182 -13.81 -7.81 -5.45
N PRO A 183 -13.28 -6.68 -5.98
CA PRO A 183 -13.07 -5.46 -5.21
C PRO A 183 -14.36 -4.89 -4.60
N PRO A 184 -14.28 -4.15 -3.47
CA PRO A 184 -15.45 -3.82 -2.66
C PRO A 184 -16.29 -2.67 -3.24
N GLY A 185 -15.76 -1.91 -4.20
CA GLY A 185 -16.46 -0.78 -4.82
C GLY A 185 -16.95 0.21 -3.77
N LEU A 186 -16.03 0.68 -2.92
CA LEU A 186 -16.33 1.75 -1.98
C LEU A 186 -16.61 3.04 -2.75
N ILE A 187 -17.58 3.81 -2.27
CA ILE A 187 -17.98 5.09 -2.85
C ILE A 187 -17.47 6.18 -1.91
N LEU A 188 -16.97 7.28 -2.47
CA LEU A 188 -16.58 8.43 -1.65
C LEU A 188 -17.83 9.04 -1.00
N PRO A 189 -17.85 9.29 0.32
CA PRO A 189 -19.00 9.94 0.95
C PRO A 189 -19.19 11.34 0.37
N ASP A 190 -20.44 11.81 0.33
CA ASP A 190 -20.74 13.17 -0.12
C ASP A 190 -20.04 14.19 0.82
N LEU A 191 -19.13 14.95 0.23
CA LEU A 191 -18.37 15.99 0.92
C LEU A 191 -19.29 17.23 1.03
N LEU A 192 -20.08 17.30 2.11
CA LEU A 192 -20.91 18.46 2.47
C LEU A 192 -20.04 19.68 2.85
#